data_AF-A0A5N5QIW0-F1
#
_entry.id   AF-A0A5N5QIW0-F1
#
_cell.length_a   1.000
_cell.length_b   1.000
_cell.length_c   1.000
_cell.angle_alpha   90.00
_cell.angle_beta   90.00
_cell.angle_gamma   90.00
#
_symmetry.space_group_name_H-M   'P 1'
#
loop_
_entity.id
_entity.type
_entity.pdbx_description
1 polymer ?
#
loop_
_entity_poly.entity_id
_entity_poly.type
_entity_poly.pdbx_seq_one_letter_code
_entity_poly.pdbx_strand_id
1 'polypeptide(L)' 'MHFANLLAFAGASLVAVSGVQAANNFGATCNSISMTSNSALRANCRKVNGSYSTSTLDLSRCVVNINGNLGCQSK' A
#
# COMPACT_ATOMS: atom_id res chain seq x y z
N MET A 1 33.98 -42.49 -21.24
CA MET A 1 32.59 -42.42 -21.73
C MET A 1 31.65 -42.82 -20.60
N HIS A 2 31.05 -41.86 -19.90
CA HIS A 2 29.63 -41.84 -19.53
C HIS A 2 29.33 -40.46 -18.92
N PHE A 3 28.68 -39.64 -19.75
CA PHE A 3 28.17 -38.32 -19.43
C PHE A 3 26.91 -38.46 -18.58
N ALA A 4 26.91 -37.92 -17.37
CA ALA A 4 25.68 -37.72 -16.60
C ALA A 4 25.44 -36.21 -16.50
N ASN A 5 24.50 -35.74 -17.32
CA ASN A 5 23.97 -34.39 -17.33
C ASN A 5 23.48 -33.99 -15.93
N LEU A 6 24.17 -33.06 -15.28
CA LEU A 6 23.58 -32.30 -14.19
C LEU A 6 22.52 -31.37 -14.79
N LEU A 7 21.25 -31.77 -14.68
CA LEU A 7 20.11 -30.88 -14.87
C LEU A 7 20.21 -29.79 -13.79
N ALA A 8 20.71 -28.62 -14.17
CA ALA A 8 20.62 -27.42 -13.36
C ALA A 8 19.13 -27.05 -13.24
N PHE A 9 18.51 -27.42 -12.12
CA PHE A 9 17.24 -26.83 -11.73
C PHE A 9 17.51 -25.38 -11.31
N ALA A 10 17.62 -24.49 -12.28
CA ALA A 10 17.39 -23.06 -12.08
C ALA A 10 15.89 -22.85 -11.82
N GLY A 11 15.42 -23.35 -10.68
CA GLY A 11 14.13 -22.98 -10.14
C GLY A 11 14.24 -21.54 -9.65
N ALA A 12 14.18 -20.58 -10.56
CA ALA A 12 13.87 -19.22 -10.19
C ALA A 12 12.43 -19.25 -9.66
N SER A 13 12.27 -19.55 -8.37
CA SER A 13 11.03 -19.34 -7.65
C SER A 13 10.74 -17.85 -7.75
N LEU A 14 9.92 -17.48 -8.75
CA LEU A 14 9.21 -16.22 -8.81
C LEU A 14 8.22 -16.26 -7.64
N VAL A 15 8.73 -16.04 -6.43
CA VAL A 15 7.88 -15.59 -5.35
C VAL A 15 7.48 -14.19 -5.77
N ALA A 16 6.40 -14.10 -6.54
CA ALA A 16 5.64 -12.88 -6.68
C ALA A 16 5.17 -12.54 -5.26
N VAL A 17 6.01 -11.83 -4.52
CA VAL A 17 5.59 -11.12 -3.32
C VAL A 17 4.61 -10.08 -3.85
N SER A 18 3.34 -10.47 -3.96
CA SER A 18 2.21 -9.57 -3.93
C SER A 18 2.12 -8.99 -2.52
N GLY A 19 3.20 -8.34 -2.07
CA GLY A 19 3.12 -7.41 -0.97
C GLY A 19 2.29 -6.28 -1.51
N VAL A 20 1.10 -6.08 -0.95
CA VAL A 20 0.46 -4.77 -1.02
C VAL A 20 1.53 -3.80 -0.55
N GLN A 21 2.13 -3.07 -1.50
CA GLN A 21 3.04 -1.99 -1.17
C GLN A 21 2.14 -0.92 -0.57
N ALA A 22 1.91 -1.01 0.73
CA ALA A 22 1.34 0.08 1.50
C ALA A 22 2.26 1.26 1.17
N ALA A 23 1.76 2.23 0.40
CA ALA A 23 2.48 3.44 0.10
C ALA A 23 2.84 4.05 1.46
N ASN A 24 4.10 3.86 1.87
CA ASN A 24 4.40 3.90 3.28
C ASN A 24 4.46 5.35 3.74
N ASN A 25 3.86 5.62 4.88
CA ASN A 25 3.99 6.87 5.63
C ASN A 25 3.64 8.16 4.86
N PHE A 26 2.42 8.27 4.32
CA PHE A 26 1.90 9.55 3.79
C PHE A 26 2.01 10.70 4.82
N GLY A 27 1.99 10.38 6.12
CA GLY A 27 2.17 11.34 7.21
C GLY A 27 3.50 12.10 7.19
N ALA A 28 4.54 11.57 6.54
CA ALA A 28 5.82 12.27 6.39
C ALA A 28 5.75 13.49 5.45
N THR A 29 4.77 13.51 4.54
CA THR A 29 4.62 14.56 3.52
C THR A 29 3.30 15.30 3.61
N CYS A 30 2.41 14.92 4.54
CA CYS A 30 1.13 15.56 4.76
C CYS A 30 1.04 16.18 6.16
N ASN A 31 0.34 17.30 6.27
CA ASN A 31 -0.02 17.96 7.53
C ASN A 31 -1.53 18.16 7.63
N SER A 32 -1.99 18.64 8.79
CA SER A 32 -3.41 18.93 9.07
C SER A 32 -4.31 17.74 8.76
N ILE A 33 -3.87 16.55 9.17
CA ILE A 33 -4.57 15.28 8.93
C ILE A 33 -5.76 15.20 9.88
N SER A 34 -6.96 15.05 9.33
CA SER A 34 -8.19 14.93 10.11
C SER A 34 -9.19 13.97 9.46
N MET A 35 -10.04 13.37 10.30
CA MET A 35 -11.21 12.62 9.87
C MET A 35 -12.40 13.56 9.74
N THR A 36 -13.17 13.43 8.67
CA THR A 36 -14.47 14.11 8.51
C THR A 36 -15.62 13.15 8.82
N SER A 37 -16.84 13.67 8.92
CA SER A 37 -18.04 12.95 9.41
C SER A 37 -18.51 11.75 8.58
N ASN A 38 -17.80 11.36 7.51
CA ASN A 38 -18.19 10.29 6.59
C ASN A 38 -17.04 9.31 6.28
N SER A 39 -16.24 8.93 7.29
CA SER A 39 -15.08 8.05 7.10
C SER A 39 -14.07 8.56 6.06
N ALA A 40 -14.05 9.88 5.82
CA ALA A 40 -13.15 10.51 4.87
C ALA A 40 -11.95 11.10 5.61
N LEU A 41 -10.75 10.67 5.20
CA LEU A 41 -9.49 11.22 5.64
C LEU A 41 -9.17 12.45 4.79
N ARG A 42 -9.08 13.61 5.42
CA ARG A 42 -8.66 14.86 4.78
C ARG A 42 -7.26 15.22 5.26
N ALA A 43 -6.39 15.58 4.33
CA ALA A 43 -5.02 15.98 4.65
C ALA A 43 -4.52 17.03 3.65
N ASN A 44 -3.55 17.83 4.07
CA ASN A 44 -2.85 18.76 3.20
C ASN A 44 -1.45 18.21 2.89
N CYS A 45 -1.26 17.74 1.66
CA CYS A 45 -0.09 16.96 1.26
C CYS A 45 0.83 17.75 0.33
N ARG A 46 2.14 17.57 0.52
CA ARG A 46 3.18 18.23 -0.28
C ARG A 46 3.26 17.58 -1.66
N LYS A 47 3.13 18.39 -2.71
CA LYS A 47 3.38 18.02 -4.11
C LYS A 47 4.89 17.91 -4.38
N VAL A 48 5.25 17.33 -5.51
CA VAL A 48 6.65 17.19 -5.96
C VAL A 48 7.37 18.53 -6.03
N ASN A 49 6.68 19.60 -6.44
CA ASN A 49 7.24 20.96 -6.52
C ASN A 49 7.31 21.70 -5.16
N GLY A 50 7.06 21.02 -4.03
CA GLY A 50 7.11 21.60 -2.69
C GLY A 50 5.86 22.36 -2.24
N SER A 51 4.95 22.71 -3.16
CA SER A 51 3.65 23.30 -2.79
C SER A 51 2.73 22.28 -2.11
N TYR A 52 1.69 22.74 -1.43
CA TYR A 52 0.74 21.86 -0.74
C TYR A 52 -0.61 21.80 -1.44
N SER A 53 -1.31 20.68 -1.32
CA SER A 53 -2.69 20.50 -1.77
C SER A 53 -3.51 19.77 -0.75
N THR A 54 -4.74 20.25 -0.53
CA THR A 54 -5.73 19.47 0.18
C THR A 54 -6.13 18.27 -0.68
N SER A 55 -6.17 17.10 -0.06
CA SER A 55 -6.66 15.85 -0.63
C SER A 55 -7.62 15.20 0.36
N THR A 56 -8.60 14.47 -0.17
CA THR A 56 -9.60 13.74 0.61
C THR A 56 -9.66 12.30 0.09
N LEU A 57 -9.57 11.34 0.99
CA LEU A 57 -9.68 9.92 0.70
C LEU A 57 -10.85 9.34 1.50
N ASP A 58 -11.84 8.77 0.80
CA ASP A 58 -12.88 7.96 1.44
C ASP A 58 -12.28 6.62 1.89
N LEU A 59 -12.16 6.43 3.20
CA LEU A 59 -11.60 5.22 3.78
C LEU A 59 -12.57 4.04 3.69
N SER A 60 -13.87 4.26 3.47
CA SER A 60 -14.87 3.19 3.37
C SER A 60 -14.60 2.22 2.21
N ARG A 61 -13.80 2.67 1.22
CA ARG A 61 -13.38 1.87 0.07
C ARG A 61 -12.12 1.04 0.30
N CYS A 62 -11.43 1.27 1.41
CA CYS A 62 -10.10 0.75 1.67
C CYS A 62 -9.95 0.16 3.08
N VAL A 63 -10.83 0.51 4.02
CA VAL A 63 -10.81 0.11 5.43
C VAL A 63 -12.13 -0.54 5.75
N VAL A 64 -12.06 -1.77 6.26
CA VAL A 64 -13.22 -2.59 6.62
C VAL A 64 -13.16 -2.94 8.10
N ASN A 65 -14.32 -3.17 8.70
CA ASN A 65 -14.43 -3.73 10.04
C ASN A 65 -14.61 -5.25 9.95
N ILE A 66 -13.63 -6.01 10.43
CA ILE A 66 -13.64 -7.46 10.50
C ILE A 66 -13.77 -7.85 11.98
N ASN A 67 -15.02 -8.06 12.41
CA ASN A 67 -15.34 -8.47 13.78
C ASN A 67 -14.69 -7.59 14.87
N GLY A 68 -14.83 -6.27 14.74
CA GLY A 68 -14.27 -5.30 15.69
C GLY A 68 -12.83 -4.86 15.39
N ASN A 69 -12.20 -5.40 14.35
CA ASN A 69 -10.84 -5.05 13.94
C ASN A 69 -10.83 -4.32 12.61
N LEU A 70 -10.09 -3.21 12.52
CA LEU A 70 -9.89 -2.53 11.25
C LEU A 70 -8.92 -3.33 10.38
N GLY A 71 -9.34 -3.64 9.16
CA GLY A 71 -8.52 -4.28 8.14
C GLY A 71 -8.52 -3.47 6.84
N CYS A 72 -7.59 -3.78 5.95
CA CYS A 72 -7.56 -3.18 4.61
C CYS A 72 -8.41 -4.00 3.64
N GLN A 73 -9.21 -3.33 2.83
CA GLN A 73 -9.88 -3.92 1.68
C GLN A 73 -8.92 -3.95 0.49
N SER A 74 -8.79 -5.12 -0.15
CA SER A 74 -8.11 -5.24 -1.43
C SER A 74 -8.91 -4.45 -2.48
N LYS A 75 -8.23 -3.54 -3.19
CA LYS A 75 -8.84 -2.69 -4.20
C LYS A 75 -9.09 -3.45 -5.50
#